data_AF-A0AAQ4DV07-F1
#
_entry.id   AF-A0AAQ4DV07-F1
#
_cell.length_a   1.000
_cell.length_b   1.000
_cell.length_c   1.000
_cell.angle_alpha   90.00
_cell.angle_beta   90.00
_cell.angle_gamma   90.00
#
_symmetry.space_group_name_H-M   'P 1'
#
loop_
_entity.id
_entity.type
_entity.pdbx_description
1 polymer ?
#
loop_
_entity_poly.entity_id
_entity_poly.type
_entity_poly.pdbx_seq_one_letter_code
_entity_poly.pdbx_strand_id
1 'polypeptide(L)'
;MTVSECVGCSLIAFGPSLAAFWLTVAGEPSRIIVFLLSAFFWLLSLLPSSIAWSLLEALFGTQLPVGVVTSVCFQECFRFLAFRTLRKAETVLSIVELVGGDDDVALSRYRTAFSYVSGLGFGAASAASSMLNLLADAAAGPGTSHLKEMIWKHRGNVIYLSHRESSAAPSKSAAGTPGFLGEESRVNYVLYSATAAAFSLLHTLWSVVAFNALLFRRWCLLLFVPAAHLFASCSTTLSQHAHQDDRYALVPVATVATVLCLSTVTAFSTAGGSLRSLAACLIGLVSTASVPGSPEAVKPQEQRR
;
A
#
# COMPACT_ATOMS: atom_id res chain seq x y z
N MET A 1 -2.65 -20.62 11.12
CA MET A 1 -1.73 -19.55 11.56
C MET A 1 -1.91 -19.35 13.07
N THR A 2 -0.83 -19.15 13.83
CA THR A 2 -0.92 -18.80 15.26
C THR A 2 -1.37 -17.33 15.42
N VAL A 3 -1.98 -16.99 16.56
CA VAL A 3 -2.41 -15.59 16.83
C VAL A 3 -1.21 -14.64 16.83
N SER A 4 -0.07 -15.06 17.39
CA SER A 4 1.17 -14.28 17.40
C SER A 4 1.71 -13.99 16.00
N GLU A 5 1.63 -14.95 15.07
CA GLU A 5 2.00 -14.73 13.66
C GLU A 5 1.05 -13.76 12.98
N CYS A 6 -0.27 -13.90 13.21
CA CYS A 6 -1.26 -12.97 12.68
C CYS A 6 -0.97 -11.53 13.11
N VAL A 7 -0.73 -11.34 14.41
CA VAL A 7 -0.41 -10.03 14.98
C VAL A 7 0.90 -9.50 14.41
N GLY A 8 1.95 -10.32 14.34
CA GLY A 8 3.24 -9.92 13.75
C GLY A 8 3.12 -9.50 12.29
N CYS A 9 2.47 -10.32 11.46
CA CYS A 9 2.20 -10.02 10.06
C CYS A 9 1.35 -8.75 9.87
N SER A 10 0.35 -8.55 10.72
CA SER A 10 -0.47 -7.33 10.71
C SER A 10 0.35 -6.08 11.06
N LEU A 11 1.21 -6.17 12.07
CA LEU A 11 2.09 -5.07 12.46
C LEU A 11 3.11 -4.75 11.36
N ILE A 12 3.63 -5.76 10.64
CA ILE A 12 4.50 -5.53 9.49
C ILE A 12 3.74 -4.81 8.38
N ALA A 13 2.56 -5.31 8.01
CA ALA A 13 1.77 -4.77 6.90
C ALA A 13 1.24 -3.35 7.16
N PHE A 14 0.70 -3.10 8.36
CA PHE A 14 0.03 -1.84 8.69
C PHE A 14 0.86 -0.90 9.55
N GLY A 15 1.92 -1.37 10.22
CA GLY A 15 2.72 -0.60 11.17
C GLY A 15 3.21 0.73 10.61
N PRO A 16 3.85 0.78 9.42
CA PRO A 16 4.28 2.03 8.82
C PRO A 16 3.14 3.02 8.61
N SER A 17 2.01 2.55 8.07
CA SER A 17 0.85 3.40 7.76
C SER A 17 0.11 3.85 9.02
N LEU A 18 0.03 3.00 10.05
CA LEU A 18 -0.54 3.34 11.35
C LEU A 18 0.32 4.36 12.09
N ALA A 19 1.64 4.18 12.10
CA ALA A 19 2.57 5.14 12.68
C ALA A 19 2.49 6.50 11.97
N ALA A 20 2.51 6.50 10.64
CA ALA A 20 2.32 7.70 9.83
C ALA A 20 0.98 8.39 10.15
N PHE A 21 -0.11 7.64 10.23
CA PHE A 21 -1.43 8.18 10.56
C PHE A 21 -1.45 8.81 11.96
N TRP A 22 -0.94 8.13 12.97
CA TRP A 22 -0.95 8.63 14.35
C TRP A 22 -0.07 9.85 14.55
N LEU A 23 1.11 9.87 13.93
CA LEU A 23 2.08 10.95 14.07
C LEU A 23 1.73 12.19 13.24
N THR A 24 1.08 12.02 12.08
CA THR A 24 0.93 13.12 11.10
C THR A 24 -0.50 13.46 10.71
N VAL A 25 -1.47 12.57 10.93
CA VAL A 25 -2.87 12.74 10.49
C VAL A 25 -3.82 12.94 11.67
N ALA A 26 -3.67 12.16 12.73
CA ALA A 26 -4.64 12.08 13.83
C ALA A 26 -4.91 13.43 14.55
N GLY A 27 -3.95 14.36 14.54
CA GLY A 27 -4.07 15.66 15.19
C GLY A 27 -4.90 16.70 14.43
N GLU A 28 -5.18 16.49 13.13
CA GLU A 28 -5.89 17.48 12.30
C GLU A 28 -7.11 16.85 11.59
N PRO A 29 -8.35 17.29 11.90
CA PRO A 29 -9.56 16.71 11.33
C PRO A 29 -9.62 16.74 9.80
N SER A 30 -9.10 17.79 9.17
CA SER A 30 -9.04 17.93 7.71
C SER A 30 -8.21 16.80 7.07
N ARG A 31 -7.09 16.41 7.69
CA ARG A 31 -6.25 15.30 7.22
C ARG A 31 -6.97 13.97 7.38
N ILE A 32 -7.73 13.77 8.47
CA ILE A 32 -8.52 12.54 8.67
C ILE A 32 -9.55 12.38 7.54
N ILE A 33 -10.25 13.45 7.17
CA ILE A 33 -11.24 13.43 6.08
C ILE A 33 -10.56 13.08 4.75
N VAL A 34 -9.42 13.71 4.43
CA VAL A 34 -8.65 13.42 3.20
C VAL A 34 -8.19 11.96 3.18
N PHE A 35 -7.70 11.44 4.31
CA PHE A 35 -7.29 10.04 4.44
C PHE A 35 -8.46 9.09 4.12
N LEU A 36 -9.61 9.28 4.77
CA LEU A 36 -10.80 8.44 4.57
C LEU A 36 -11.35 8.53 3.14
N LEU A 37 -11.44 9.74 2.58
CA LEU A 37 -11.91 9.96 1.20
C LEU A 37 -11.02 9.24 0.19
N SER A 38 -9.70 9.29 0.38
CA SER A 38 -8.75 8.66 -0.51
C SER A 38 -8.75 7.13 -0.40
N ALA A 39 -8.89 6.57 0.81
CA ALA A 39 -9.11 5.14 1.02
C ALA A 39 -10.40 4.66 0.34
N PHE A 40 -11.47 5.44 0.43
CA PHE A 40 -12.72 5.18 -0.27
C PHE A 40 -12.55 5.18 -1.79
N PHE A 41 -11.85 6.17 -2.38
CA PHE A 41 -11.59 6.18 -3.82
C PHE A 41 -10.77 4.97 -4.28
N TRP A 42 -9.81 4.52 -3.47
CA TRP A 42 -9.06 3.31 -3.79
C TRP A 42 -9.97 2.07 -3.80
N LEU A 43 -10.83 1.88 -2.80
CA LEU A 43 -11.79 0.77 -2.77
C LEU A 43 -12.80 0.85 -3.92
N LEU A 44 -13.31 2.06 -4.19
CA LEU A 44 -14.24 2.32 -5.29
C LEU A 44 -13.61 2.00 -6.65
N SER A 45 -12.29 2.11 -6.80
CA SER A 45 -11.59 1.74 -8.04
C SER A 45 -11.62 0.23 -8.32
N LEU A 46 -11.74 -0.61 -7.28
CA LEU A 46 -11.80 -2.07 -7.44
C LEU A 46 -13.14 -2.56 -7.99
N LEU A 47 -14.23 -1.82 -7.75
CA LEU A 47 -15.56 -2.19 -8.24
C LEU A 47 -15.65 -2.22 -9.78
N PRO A 48 -15.35 -1.13 -10.52
CA PRO A 48 -15.35 -1.17 -11.98
C PRO A 48 -14.23 -2.07 -12.51
N SER A 49 -13.10 -2.18 -11.80
CA SER A 49 -12.03 -3.13 -12.15
C SER A 49 -12.51 -4.58 -12.10
N SER A 50 -13.30 -4.97 -11.10
CA SER A 50 -13.82 -6.33 -10.98
C SER A 50 -14.85 -6.63 -12.05
N ILE A 51 -15.71 -5.66 -12.39
CA ILE A 51 -16.68 -5.81 -13.48
C ILE A 51 -15.93 -5.95 -14.82
N ALA A 52 -14.92 -5.12 -15.06
CA ALA A 52 -14.11 -5.18 -16.26
C ALA A 52 -13.37 -6.53 -16.37
N TRP A 53 -12.81 -7.03 -15.27
CA TRP A 53 -12.20 -8.36 -15.23
C TRP A 53 -13.19 -9.45 -15.65
N SER A 54 -14.39 -9.49 -15.05
CA SER A 54 -15.39 -10.51 -15.37
C SER A 54 -15.82 -10.47 -16.84
N LEU A 55 -15.92 -9.28 -17.44
CA LEU A 55 -16.22 -9.13 -18.86
C LEU A 55 -15.07 -9.60 -19.75
N LEU A 56 -13.82 -9.24 -19.40
CA LEU A 56 -12.63 -9.65 -20.16
C LEU A 56 -12.42 -11.17 -20.09
N GLU A 57 -12.64 -11.77 -18.93
CA GLU A 57 -12.55 -13.22 -18.74
C GLU A 57 -13.61 -13.95 -19.58
N ALA A 58 -14.85 -13.43 -19.64
CA ALA A 58 -15.92 -14.00 -20.45
C ALA A 58 -15.64 -13.92 -21.97
N LEU A 59 -14.92 -12.89 -22.43
CA LEU A 59 -14.64 -12.67 -23.85
C LEU A 59 -13.33 -13.34 -24.33
N PHE A 60 -12.30 -13.33 -23.50
CA PHE A 60 -10.93 -13.69 -23.90
C PHE A 60 -10.32 -14.84 -23.07
N GLY A 61 -11.06 -15.38 -22.10
CA GLY A 61 -10.58 -16.40 -21.18
C GLY A 61 -9.69 -15.85 -20.06
N THR A 62 -9.20 -16.75 -19.21
CA THR A 62 -8.44 -16.40 -18.00
C THR A 62 -7.01 -15.97 -18.31
N GLN A 63 -6.76 -14.65 -18.27
CA GLN A 63 -5.43 -14.06 -18.46
C GLN A 63 -5.06 -13.17 -17.26
N LEU A 64 -4.45 -13.75 -16.22
CA LEU A 64 -4.10 -13.04 -14.97
C LEU A 64 -3.39 -11.67 -15.18
N PRO A 65 -2.41 -11.54 -16.10
CA PRO A 65 -1.74 -10.24 -16.31
C PRO A 65 -2.68 -9.14 -16.80
N VAL A 66 -3.70 -9.49 -17.60
CA VAL A 66 -4.69 -8.53 -18.11
C VAL A 66 -5.52 -7.94 -16.98
N GLY A 67 -5.84 -8.75 -15.96
CA GLY A 67 -6.58 -8.30 -14.78
C GLY A 67 -5.78 -7.32 -13.94
N VAL A 68 -4.50 -7.63 -13.73
CA VAL A 68 -3.57 -6.75 -13.01
C VAL A 68 -3.42 -5.41 -13.73
N VAL A 69 -3.18 -5.44 -15.05
CA VAL A 69 -3.08 -4.22 -15.86
C VAL A 69 -4.37 -3.40 -15.76
N THR A 70 -5.52 -4.06 -15.91
CA THR A 70 -6.84 -3.40 -15.84
C THR A 70 -7.06 -2.76 -14.47
N SER A 71 -6.74 -3.46 -13.39
CA SER A 71 -6.87 -2.93 -12.03
C SER A 71 -5.96 -1.74 -11.76
N VAL A 72 -4.68 -1.83 -12.16
CA VAL A 72 -3.73 -0.72 -12.02
C VAL A 72 -4.25 0.50 -12.77
N CYS A 73 -4.75 0.35 -14.00
CA CYS A 73 -5.33 1.46 -14.78
C CYS A 73 -6.50 2.15 -14.05
N PHE A 74 -7.42 1.38 -13.47
CA PHE A 74 -8.52 1.95 -12.68
C PHE A 74 -8.01 2.65 -11.42
N GLN A 75 -7.05 2.05 -10.69
CA GLN A 75 -6.46 2.66 -9.50
C GLN A 75 -5.77 4.01 -9.82
N GLU A 76 -5.05 4.11 -10.94
CA GLU A 76 -4.43 5.37 -11.40
C GLU A 76 -5.46 6.42 -11.82
N CYS A 77 -6.52 6.00 -12.51
CA CYS A 77 -7.64 6.87 -12.86
C CYS A 77 -8.32 7.45 -11.61
N PHE A 78 -8.55 6.62 -10.60
CA PHE A 78 -9.14 7.06 -9.33
C PHE A 78 -8.20 7.91 -8.49
N ARG A 79 -6.88 7.72 -8.56
CA ARG A 79 -5.90 8.65 -7.97
C ARG A 79 -6.03 10.04 -8.59
N PHE A 80 -6.21 10.11 -9.91
CA PHE A 80 -6.44 11.37 -10.60
C PHE A 80 -7.80 12.01 -10.24
N LEU A 81 -8.85 11.22 -10.06
CA LEU A 81 -10.14 11.70 -9.56
C LEU A 81 -10.04 12.24 -8.12
N ALA A 82 -9.28 11.55 -7.25
CA ALA A 82 -8.99 12.00 -5.90
C ALA A 82 -8.23 13.33 -5.91
N PHE A 83 -7.19 13.47 -6.74
CA PHE A 83 -6.49 14.75 -6.96
C PHE A 83 -7.47 15.86 -7.34
N ARG A 84 -8.34 15.63 -8.32
CA ARG A 84 -9.32 16.64 -8.76
C ARG A 84 -10.29 17.05 -7.66
N THR A 85 -10.75 16.08 -6.88
CA THR A 85 -11.65 16.33 -5.75
C THR A 85 -10.94 17.15 -4.68
N LEU A 86 -9.70 16.80 -4.34
CA LEU A 86 -8.90 17.52 -3.35
C LEU A 86 -8.53 18.94 -3.80
N ARG A 87 -8.25 19.16 -5.10
CA ARG A 87 -8.02 20.50 -5.66
C ARG A 87 -9.24 21.41 -5.55
N LYS A 88 -10.44 20.85 -5.77
CA LYS A 88 -11.70 21.57 -5.55
C LYS A 88 -11.88 21.91 -4.07
N ALA A 89 -11.64 20.95 -3.18
CA ALA A 89 -11.74 21.15 -1.74
C ALA A 89 -10.73 22.19 -1.22
N GLU A 90 -9.48 22.17 -1.69
CA GLU A 90 -8.45 23.16 -1.38
C GLU A 90 -8.89 24.57 -1.77
N THR A 91 -9.45 24.74 -2.97
CA THR A 91 -9.94 26.05 -3.43
C THR A 91 -11.06 26.56 -2.51
N VAL A 92 -12.01 25.71 -2.16
CA VAL A 92 -13.11 26.07 -1.24
C VAL A 92 -12.59 26.41 0.15
N LEU A 93 -11.63 25.63 0.67
CA LEU A 93 -11.08 25.85 2.00
C LEU A 93 -10.27 27.14 2.05
N SER A 94 -9.46 27.42 1.02
CA SER A 94 -8.69 28.65 0.93
C SER A 94 -9.60 29.88 0.92
N ILE A 95 -10.76 29.83 0.25
CA ILE A 95 -11.73 30.93 0.24
C ILE A 95 -12.33 31.18 1.64
N VAL A 96 -12.55 30.14 2.43
CA VAL A 96 -13.10 30.27 3.80
C VAL A 96 -12.02 30.78 4.77
N GLU A 97 -10.76 30.43 4.55
CA GLU A 97 -9.62 30.90 5.34
C GLU A 97 -9.17 32.34 5.00
N LEU A 98 -9.74 33.00 3.98
CA LEU A 98 -9.45 34.38 3.52
C LEU A 98 -9.73 35.52 4.54
N VAL A 99 -9.75 35.23 5.84
CA VAL A 99 -9.82 36.25 6.90
C VAL A 99 -8.45 36.47 7.59
N GLY A 100 -7.36 35.78 7.20
CA GLY A 100 -6.05 36.09 7.80
C GLY A 100 -4.79 35.50 7.19
N GLY A 101 -4.18 36.21 6.23
CA GLY A 101 -2.72 36.33 6.06
C GLY A 101 -1.97 35.29 5.20
N ASP A 102 -1.01 35.84 4.42
CA ASP A 102 0.03 35.21 3.55
C ASP A 102 -0.34 33.86 2.87
N ASP A 103 -1.27 33.98 1.92
CA ASP A 103 -2.01 32.88 1.29
C ASP A 103 -1.11 31.82 0.58
N ASP A 104 0.02 32.23 -0.01
CA ASP A 104 0.81 31.33 -0.87
C ASP A 104 1.56 30.24 -0.10
N VAL A 105 2.13 30.57 1.06
CA VAL A 105 2.92 29.63 1.87
C VAL A 105 2.01 28.61 2.55
N ALA A 106 0.89 29.06 3.12
CA ALA A 106 -0.10 28.18 3.75
C ALA A 106 -0.71 27.19 2.73
N LEU A 107 -1.09 27.69 1.56
CA LEU A 107 -1.66 26.88 0.48
C LEU A 107 -0.69 25.81 -0.03
N SER A 108 0.60 26.15 -0.16
CA SER A 108 1.64 25.19 -0.56
C SER A 108 1.81 24.05 0.46
N ARG A 109 1.67 24.36 1.76
CA ARG A 109 1.74 23.38 2.85
C ARG A 109 0.54 22.44 2.81
N TYR A 110 -0.66 22.98 2.58
CA TYR A 110 -1.88 22.16 2.43
C TYR A 110 -1.80 21.21 1.24
N ARG A 111 -1.32 21.67 0.08
CA ARG A 111 -1.12 20.82 -1.11
C ARG A 111 -0.21 19.63 -0.82
N THR A 112 0.93 19.92 -0.20
CA THR A 112 1.93 18.90 0.12
C THR A 112 1.36 17.91 1.14
N ALA A 113 0.74 18.41 2.21
CA ALA A 113 0.08 17.57 3.22
C ALA A 113 -1.01 16.69 2.59
N PHE A 114 -1.92 17.25 1.79
CA PHE A 114 -3.03 16.50 1.20
C PHE A 114 -2.55 15.45 0.20
N SER A 115 -1.47 15.71 -0.55
CA SER A 115 -0.88 14.71 -1.45
C SER A 115 -0.34 13.49 -0.70
N TYR A 116 0.36 13.72 0.41
CA TYR A 116 0.89 12.69 1.27
C TYR A 116 -0.23 11.92 1.97
N VAL A 117 -1.19 12.63 2.58
CA VAL A 117 -2.31 12.02 3.31
C VAL A 117 -3.23 11.22 2.37
N SER A 118 -3.47 11.73 1.16
CA SER A 118 -4.21 10.99 0.14
C SER A 118 -3.48 9.72 -0.29
N GLY A 119 -2.15 9.76 -0.37
CA GLY A 119 -1.34 8.58 -0.63
C GLY A 119 -1.40 7.56 0.50
N LEU A 120 -1.34 8.04 1.74
CA LEU A 120 -1.44 7.20 2.94
C LEU A 120 -2.77 6.45 2.99
N GLY A 121 -3.89 7.09 2.63
CA GLY A 121 -5.20 6.43 2.58
C GLY A 121 -5.31 5.39 1.47
N PHE A 122 -4.80 5.68 0.26
CA PHE A 122 -4.67 4.68 -0.81
C PHE A 122 -3.83 3.48 -0.36
N GLY A 123 -2.69 3.75 0.29
CA GLY A 123 -1.78 2.73 0.79
C GLY A 123 -2.40 1.88 1.89
N ALA A 124 -3.10 2.48 2.84
CA ALA A 124 -3.77 1.75 3.92
C ALA A 124 -4.87 0.83 3.39
N ALA A 125 -5.69 1.31 2.45
CA ALA A 125 -6.73 0.50 1.81
C ALA A 125 -6.14 -0.65 0.98
N SER A 126 -5.06 -0.39 0.24
CA SER A 126 -4.32 -1.40 -0.52
C SER A 126 -3.72 -2.51 0.36
N ALA A 127 -3.07 -2.13 1.46
CA ALA A 127 -2.58 -3.07 2.46
C ALA A 127 -3.73 -3.88 3.10
N ALA A 128 -4.85 -3.22 3.40
CA ALA A 128 -6.04 -3.85 3.98
C ALA A 128 -6.57 -4.95 3.06
N SER A 129 -6.82 -4.63 1.79
CA SER A 129 -7.29 -5.61 0.80
C SER A 129 -6.30 -6.74 0.55
N SER A 130 -5.00 -6.45 0.58
CA SER A 130 -3.97 -7.49 0.45
C SER A 130 -3.99 -8.45 1.64
N MET A 131 -4.21 -7.97 2.86
CA MET A 131 -4.22 -8.80 4.07
C MET A 131 -5.54 -9.55 4.33
N LEU A 132 -6.63 -9.27 3.60
CA LEU A 132 -7.96 -9.83 3.88
C LEU A 132 -7.96 -11.36 3.99
N ASN A 133 -7.39 -12.05 3.00
CA ASN A 133 -7.38 -13.52 2.99
C ASN A 133 -6.54 -14.09 4.14
N LEU A 134 -5.39 -13.47 4.44
CA LEU A 134 -4.52 -13.89 5.54
C LEU A 134 -5.20 -13.73 6.90
N LEU A 135 -5.90 -12.60 7.09
CA LEU A 135 -6.65 -12.31 8.32
C LEU A 135 -7.87 -13.21 8.47
N ALA A 136 -8.56 -13.53 7.37
CA ALA A 136 -9.69 -14.46 7.37
C ALA A 136 -9.25 -15.86 7.82
N ASP A 137 -8.14 -16.36 7.29
CA ASP A 137 -7.56 -17.64 7.69
C ASP A 137 -7.08 -17.64 9.14
N ALA A 138 -6.62 -16.50 9.65
CA ALA A 138 -6.26 -16.33 11.06
C ALA A 138 -7.48 -16.36 11.99
N ALA A 139 -8.53 -15.62 11.61
CA ALA A 139 -9.74 -15.44 12.40
C ALA A 139 -10.58 -16.73 12.48
N ALA A 140 -10.47 -17.60 11.48
CA ALA A 140 -11.15 -18.90 11.46
C ALA A 140 -10.68 -19.84 12.59
N GLY A 141 -9.50 -19.61 13.17
CA GLY A 141 -8.97 -20.37 14.30
C GLY A 141 -8.58 -21.83 13.97
N PRO A 142 -7.92 -22.54 14.92
CA PRO A 142 -7.50 -23.93 14.72
C PRO A 142 -8.67 -24.89 14.50
N GLY A 143 -9.85 -24.58 15.06
CA GLY A 143 -11.02 -25.46 15.05
C GLY A 143 -11.68 -25.62 13.68
N THR A 144 -11.74 -24.59 12.84
CA THR A 144 -12.40 -24.67 11.52
C THR A 144 -11.47 -25.17 10.42
N SER A 145 -10.18 -24.84 10.50
CA SER A 145 -9.14 -25.34 9.61
C SER A 145 -8.92 -26.84 9.80
N HIS A 146 -8.89 -27.31 11.05
CA HIS A 146 -8.81 -28.74 11.38
C HIS A 146 -10.10 -29.50 11.03
N LEU A 147 -11.28 -28.87 11.14
CA LEU A 147 -12.54 -29.48 10.70
C LEU A 147 -12.57 -29.70 9.18
N LYS A 148 -12.08 -28.74 8.37
CA LYS A 148 -11.93 -28.91 6.92
C LYS A 148 -10.95 -30.04 6.59
N GLU A 149 -9.84 -30.13 7.31
CA GLU A 149 -8.83 -31.19 7.14
C GLU A 149 -9.40 -32.58 7.53
N MET A 150 -10.13 -32.67 8.65
CA MET A 150 -10.82 -33.88 9.07
C MET A 150 -11.90 -34.31 8.06
N ILE A 151 -12.73 -33.38 7.58
CA ILE A 151 -13.77 -33.67 6.57
C ILE A 151 -13.15 -34.11 5.25
N TRP A 152 -12.06 -33.47 4.80
CA TRP A 152 -11.33 -33.90 3.61
C TRP A 152 -10.78 -35.31 3.82
N LYS A 153 -10.06 -35.55 4.92
CA LYS A 153 -9.45 -36.85 5.25
C LYS A 153 -10.50 -37.96 5.38
N HIS A 154 -11.69 -37.66 5.90
CA HIS A 154 -12.80 -38.60 5.97
C HIS A 154 -13.45 -38.85 4.59
N ARG A 155 -13.68 -37.82 3.77
CA ARG A 155 -14.21 -37.97 2.40
C ARG A 155 -13.22 -38.65 1.46
N GLY A 156 -11.93 -38.38 1.59
CA GLY A 156 -10.87 -39.07 0.84
C GLY A 156 -10.85 -40.57 1.13
N ASN A 157 -10.88 -40.96 2.41
CA ASN A 157 -10.93 -42.37 2.79
C ASN A 157 -12.21 -43.10 2.32
N VAL A 158 -13.35 -42.41 2.25
CA VAL A 158 -14.60 -42.98 1.71
C VAL A 158 -14.50 -43.21 0.20
N ILE A 159 -13.83 -42.33 -0.55
CA ILE A 159 -13.64 -42.47 -2.00
C ILE A 159 -12.62 -43.57 -2.33
N TYR A 160 -11.55 -43.73 -1.53
CA TYR A 160 -10.57 -44.81 -1.74
C TYR A 160 -11.12 -46.22 -1.45
N LEU A 161 -12.13 -46.34 -0.59
CA LEU A 161 -12.78 -47.64 -0.32
C LEU A 161 -13.87 -47.99 -1.34
N SER A 162 -14.37 -47.03 -2.12
CA SER A 162 -15.36 -47.29 -3.18
C SER A 162 -14.75 -47.53 -4.57
N HIS A 163 -13.43 -47.33 -4.75
CA HIS A 163 -12.79 -47.33 -6.07
C HIS A 163 -11.58 -48.27 -6.16
N ARG A 164 -11.62 -49.42 -5.46
CA ARG A 164 -10.69 -50.56 -5.69
C ARG A 164 -11.25 -51.58 -6.70
N GLU A 165 -12.33 -51.24 -7.39
CA GLU A 165 -12.77 -51.92 -8.61
C GLU A 165 -12.87 -50.84 -9.72
N SER A 166 -12.20 -51.07 -10.85
CA SER A 166 -12.20 -50.24 -12.07
C SER A 166 -11.14 -49.12 -12.17
N SER A 167 -10.00 -49.50 -12.76
CA SER A 167 -9.30 -48.88 -13.91
C SER A 167 -9.16 -47.35 -14.06
N ALA A 168 -7.89 -46.91 -14.09
CA ALA A 168 -7.24 -45.91 -14.97
C ALA A 168 -7.96 -44.58 -15.34
N ALA A 169 -7.44 -43.44 -14.84
CA ALA A 169 -7.13 -42.19 -15.57
C ALA A 169 -6.82 -41.01 -14.58
N PRO A 170 -6.04 -39.98 -14.97
CA PRO A 170 -5.48 -38.98 -14.06
C PRO A 170 -6.44 -37.82 -13.80
N SER A 171 -6.78 -37.57 -12.53
CA SER A 171 -7.60 -36.41 -12.14
C SER A 171 -6.74 -35.17 -11.92
N LYS A 172 -6.87 -34.20 -12.83
CA LYS A 172 -6.65 -32.79 -12.55
C LYS A 172 -7.66 -32.36 -11.46
N SER A 173 -7.20 -32.03 -10.26
CA SER A 173 -8.01 -31.30 -9.29
C SER A 173 -7.15 -30.46 -8.34
N ALA A 174 -7.63 -29.22 -8.12
CA ALA A 174 -7.25 -28.28 -7.07
C ALA A 174 -5.82 -27.71 -7.08
N ALA A 175 -5.52 -26.85 -8.06
CA ALA A 175 -4.64 -25.71 -7.83
C ALA A 175 -5.30 -24.81 -6.77
N GLY A 176 -4.67 -24.63 -5.60
CA GLY A 176 -5.12 -23.67 -4.59
C GLY A 176 -5.04 -24.09 -3.13
N THR A 177 -4.37 -25.18 -2.75
CA THR A 177 -4.18 -25.50 -1.32
C THR A 177 -2.71 -25.79 -1.02
N PRO A 178 -1.91 -24.79 -0.60
CA PRO A 178 -0.61 -25.07 -0.03
C PRO A 178 -0.81 -25.56 1.40
N GLY A 179 -0.57 -26.85 1.61
CA GLY A 179 -0.52 -27.45 2.93
C GLY A 179 0.45 -28.62 2.96
N PHE A 180 1.75 -28.35 3.15
CA PHE A 180 2.65 -29.25 3.89
C PHE A 180 3.99 -28.57 4.25
N LEU A 181 4.38 -28.70 5.53
CA LEU A 181 5.64 -28.32 6.21
C LEU A 181 5.77 -26.87 6.74
N GLY A 182 5.77 -26.78 8.07
CA GLY A 182 5.48 -25.59 8.89
C GLY A 182 6.62 -24.62 9.20
N GLU A 183 7.59 -24.46 8.30
CA GLU A 183 8.54 -23.33 8.31
C GLU A 183 8.47 -22.51 7.02
N GLU A 184 8.41 -23.18 5.86
CA GLU A 184 8.23 -22.57 4.53
C GLU A 184 6.97 -21.68 4.46
N SER A 185 5.85 -22.11 5.04
CA SER A 185 4.63 -21.31 5.10
C SER A 185 4.77 -20.04 5.95
N ARG A 186 5.60 -20.05 7.00
CA ARG A 186 5.80 -18.90 7.89
C ARG A 186 6.60 -17.79 7.20
N VAL A 187 7.66 -18.16 6.49
CA VAL A 187 8.47 -17.21 5.71
C VAL A 187 7.59 -16.54 4.65
N ASN A 188 6.72 -17.31 3.98
CA ASN A 188 5.81 -16.79 2.96
C ASN A 188 4.81 -15.75 3.51
N TYR A 189 4.30 -15.91 4.74
CA TYR A 189 3.43 -14.90 5.35
C TYR A 189 4.16 -13.59 5.68
N VAL A 190 5.38 -13.67 6.20
CA VAL A 190 6.20 -12.49 6.51
C VAL A 190 6.55 -11.73 5.24
N LEU A 191 6.97 -12.44 4.17
CA LEU A 191 7.27 -11.84 2.87
C LEU A 191 6.02 -11.20 2.23
N TYR A 192 4.86 -11.85 2.36
CA TYR A 192 3.59 -11.31 1.89
C TYR A 192 3.19 -10.03 2.63
N SER A 193 3.30 -10.01 3.97
CA SER A 193 3.06 -8.82 4.78
C SER A 193 4.05 -7.69 4.52
N ALA A 194 5.34 -8.01 4.31
CA ALA A 194 6.35 -7.03 3.94
C ALA A 194 6.07 -6.42 2.55
N THR A 195 5.61 -7.24 1.59
CA THR A 195 5.20 -6.77 0.27
C THR A 195 3.99 -5.84 0.37
N ALA A 196 2.98 -6.18 1.19
CA ALA A 196 1.83 -5.31 1.43
C ALA A 196 2.22 -3.98 2.09
N ALA A 197 3.14 -4.01 3.06
CA ALA A 197 3.70 -2.79 3.66
C ALA A 197 4.40 -1.92 2.60
N ALA A 198 5.19 -2.53 1.72
CA ALA A 198 5.89 -1.83 0.66
C ALA A 198 4.93 -1.20 -0.35
N PHE A 199 3.86 -1.89 -0.78
CA PHE A 199 2.80 -1.29 -1.61
C PHE A 199 2.07 -0.16 -0.90
N SER A 200 1.85 -0.27 0.41
CA SER A 200 1.26 0.79 1.22
C SER A 200 2.10 2.08 1.16
N LEU A 201 3.41 1.94 1.37
CA LEU A 201 4.36 3.05 1.27
C LEU A 201 4.50 3.57 -0.16
N LEU A 202 4.55 2.69 -1.16
CA LEU A 202 4.59 3.07 -2.57
C LEU A 202 3.40 3.94 -2.95
N HIS A 203 2.18 3.58 -2.58
CA HIS A 203 1.01 4.43 -2.82
C HIS A 203 1.13 5.81 -2.14
N THR A 204 1.72 5.86 -0.95
CA THR A 204 2.01 7.12 -0.25
C THR A 204 2.94 8.01 -1.09
N LEU A 205 4.07 7.45 -1.52
CA LEU A 205 5.09 8.15 -2.31
C LEU A 205 4.58 8.53 -3.71
N TRP A 206 3.87 7.63 -4.38
CA TRP A 206 3.30 7.84 -5.70
C TRP A 206 2.27 8.95 -5.72
N SER A 207 1.45 9.10 -4.68
CA SER A 207 0.52 10.24 -4.62
C SER A 207 1.26 11.58 -4.44
N VAL A 208 2.32 11.63 -3.64
CA VAL A 208 3.19 12.82 -3.54
C VAL A 208 3.78 13.19 -4.90
N VAL A 209 4.38 12.21 -5.59
CA VAL A 209 4.99 12.42 -6.92
C VAL A 209 3.93 12.80 -7.96
N ALA A 210 2.81 12.09 -8.01
CA ALA A 210 1.75 12.30 -8.99
C ALA A 210 1.08 13.67 -8.82
N PHE A 211 0.77 14.08 -7.58
CA PHE A 211 0.11 15.36 -7.34
C PHE A 211 1.06 16.50 -7.69
N ASN A 212 2.34 16.41 -7.31
CA ASN A 212 3.36 17.35 -7.72
C ASN A 212 3.50 17.41 -9.26
N ALA A 213 3.52 16.26 -9.93
CA ALA A 213 3.60 16.18 -11.38
C ALA A 213 2.39 16.80 -12.08
N LEU A 214 1.18 16.61 -11.54
CA LEU A 214 -0.07 17.19 -12.03
C LEU A 214 -0.12 18.71 -11.82
N LEU A 215 0.38 19.20 -10.69
CA LEU A 215 0.45 20.64 -10.40
C LEU A 215 1.42 21.37 -11.32
N PHE A 216 2.62 20.83 -11.52
CA PHE A 216 3.69 21.47 -12.27
C PHE A 216 3.84 20.96 -13.71
N ARG A 217 2.87 20.18 -14.22
CA ARG A 217 2.87 19.57 -15.56
C ARG A 217 4.17 18.85 -15.93
N ARG A 218 4.76 18.12 -14.97
CA ARG A 218 5.97 17.32 -15.19
C ARG A 218 5.61 15.96 -15.77
N TRP A 219 5.45 15.90 -17.09
CA TRP A 219 4.96 14.72 -17.82
C TRP A 219 5.77 13.44 -17.57
N CYS A 220 7.09 13.52 -17.44
CA CYS A 220 7.93 12.35 -17.16
C CYS A 220 7.59 11.72 -15.79
N LEU A 221 7.38 12.55 -14.76
CA LEU A 221 6.98 12.07 -13.44
C LEU A 221 5.54 11.56 -13.43
N LEU A 222 4.68 12.17 -14.24
CA LEU A 222 3.29 11.72 -14.40
C LEU A 222 3.21 10.34 -15.05
N LEU A 223 4.10 10.01 -15.99
CA LEU A 223 4.19 8.67 -16.59
C LEU A 223 4.95 7.68 -15.70
N PHE A 224 5.94 8.14 -14.92
CA PHE A 224 6.72 7.30 -14.02
C PHE A 224 5.83 6.57 -13.01
N VAL A 225 4.88 7.25 -12.36
CA VAL A 225 4.02 6.66 -11.33
C VAL A 225 3.20 5.45 -11.85
N PRO A 226 2.37 5.57 -12.90
CA PRO A 226 1.60 4.44 -13.41
C PRO A 226 2.51 3.34 -13.97
N ALA A 227 3.64 3.68 -14.58
CA ALA A 227 4.60 2.69 -15.08
C ALA A 227 5.28 1.91 -13.94
N ALA A 228 5.69 2.59 -12.87
CA ALA A 228 6.29 1.97 -11.70
C ALA A 228 5.28 1.09 -10.95
N HIS A 229 4.04 1.55 -10.84
CA HIS A 229 2.97 0.76 -10.24
C HIS A 229 2.68 -0.50 -11.06
N LEU A 230 2.55 -0.37 -12.38
CA LEU A 230 2.35 -1.53 -13.26
C LEU A 230 3.52 -2.51 -13.17
N PHE A 231 4.76 -2.01 -13.21
CA PHE A 231 5.97 -2.83 -13.08
C PHE A 231 6.00 -3.60 -11.76
N ALA A 232 5.74 -2.93 -10.63
CA ALA A 232 5.68 -3.57 -9.32
C ALA A 232 4.61 -4.68 -9.29
N SER A 233 3.38 -4.39 -9.72
CA SER A 233 2.25 -5.34 -9.71
C SER A 233 2.41 -6.50 -10.69
N CYS A 234 3.04 -6.27 -11.85
CA CYS A 234 3.37 -7.34 -12.79
C CYS A 234 4.49 -8.23 -12.23
N SER A 235 5.50 -7.65 -11.55
CA SER A 235 6.60 -8.42 -10.97
C SER A 235 6.12 -9.39 -9.89
N THR A 236 5.15 -8.99 -9.06
CA THR A 236 4.54 -9.87 -8.05
C THR A 236 3.74 -10.99 -8.69
N THR A 237 3.00 -10.69 -9.76
CA THR A 237 2.15 -11.68 -10.45
C THR A 237 2.97 -12.70 -11.23
N LEU A 238 4.03 -12.26 -11.92
CA LEU A 238 4.93 -13.16 -12.65
C LEU A 238 5.61 -14.15 -11.71
N SER A 239 5.98 -13.71 -10.52
CA SER A 239 6.56 -14.60 -9.51
C SER A 239 5.56 -15.60 -8.96
N GLN A 240 4.27 -15.25 -8.84
CA GLN A 240 3.22 -16.20 -8.49
C GLN A 240 3.06 -17.31 -9.54
N HIS A 241 3.37 -17.02 -10.81
CA HIS A 241 3.33 -18.01 -11.89
C HIS A 241 4.60 -18.86 -11.96
N ALA A 242 5.75 -18.30 -11.55
CA ALA A 242 7.04 -18.98 -11.52
C ALA A 242 7.24 -19.89 -10.27
N HIS A 243 6.21 -20.01 -9.42
CA HIS A 243 6.22 -20.62 -8.08
C HIS A 243 6.46 -22.14 -8.02
N GLN A 244 7.00 -22.72 -9.09
CA GLN A 244 7.35 -24.14 -9.16
C GLN A 244 8.79 -24.43 -8.70
N ASP A 245 9.54 -23.39 -8.30
CA ASP A 245 10.94 -23.47 -7.89
C ASP A 245 11.22 -22.50 -6.72
N ASP A 246 11.56 -23.03 -5.53
CA ASP A 246 11.64 -22.28 -4.24
C ASP A 246 12.66 -21.12 -4.24
N ARG A 247 13.54 -21.07 -5.25
CA ARG A 247 14.60 -20.04 -5.38
C ARG A 247 14.07 -18.64 -5.73
N TYR A 248 12.82 -18.52 -6.19
CA TYR A 248 12.27 -17.24 -6.67
C TYR A 248 11.34 -16.54 -5.68
N ALA A 249 11.10 -17.10 -4.49
CA ALA A 249 10.18 -16.52 -3.49
C ALA A 249 10.60 -15.10 -3.01
N LEU A 250 11.90 -14.80 -3.01
CA LEU A 250 12.43 -13.49 -2.61
C LEU A 250 12.42 -12.44 -3.73
N VAL A 251 12.22 -12.85 -4.99
CA VAL A 251 12.32 -11.96 -6.15
C VAL A 251 11.29 -10.83 -6.10
N PRO A 252 9.99 -11.06 -5.81
CA PRO A 252 8.99 -9.99 -5.70
C PRO A 252 9.30 -8.97 -4.62
N VAL A 253 9.79 -9.46 -3.48
CA VAL A 253 10.09 -8.61 -2.33
C VAL A 253 11.28 -7.71 -2.67
N ALA A 254 12.32 -8.29 -3.28
CA ALA A 254 13.46 -7.52 -3.75
C ALA A 254 13.08 -6.51 -4.83
N THR A 255 12.29 -6.89 -5.85
CA THR A 255 11.86 -5.99 -6.91
C THR A 255 11.02 -4.84 -6.35
N VAL A 256 10.01 -5.13 -5.53
CA VAL A 256 9.16 -4.11 -4.92
C VAL A 256 9.97 -3.20 -3.99
N ALA A 257 10.95 -3.74 -3.24
CA ALA A 257 11.86 -2.94 -2.42
C ALA A 257 12.74 -1.99 -3.27
N THR A 258 13.22 -2.42 -4.43
CA THR A 258 13.96 -1.52 -5.34
C THR A 258 13.07 -0.40 -5.89
N VAL A 259 11.83 -0.71 -6.27
CA VAL A 259 10.85 0.29 -6.72
C VAL A 259 10.52 1.26 -5.59
N LEU A 260 10.43 0.77 -4.35
CA LEU A 260 10.22 1.59 -3.16
C LEU A 260 11.39 2.56 -2.93
N CYS A 261 12.63 2.10 -3.03
CA CYS A 261 13.81 2.94 -2.91
C CYS A 261 13.82 4.05 -3.98
N LEU A 262 13.57 3.69 -5.25
CA LEU A 262 13.49 4.65 -6.35
C LEU A 262 12.35 5.67 -6.16
N SER A 263 11.17 5.19 -5.74
CA SER A 263 10.01 6.03 -5.46
C SER A 263 10.26 6.96 -4.26
N THR A 264 11.05 6.53 -3.28
CA THR A 264 11.44 7.34 -2.12
C THR A 264 12.36 8.48 -2.55
N VAL A 265 13.40 8.18 -3.33
CA VAL A 265 14.35 9.20 -3.84
C VAL A 265 13.62 10.23 -4.70
N THR A 266 12.72 9.77 -5.59
CA THR A 266 11.92 10.66 -6.44
C THR A 266 10.95 11.50 -5.62
N ALA A 267 10.21 10.92 -4.68
CA ALA A 267 9.30 11.65 -3.79
C ALA A 267 10.03 12.71 -2.95
N PHE A 268 11.16 12.34 -2.34
CA PHE A 268 11.99 13.26 -1.55
C PHE A 268 12.47 14.45 -2.39
N SER A 269 12.95 14.17 -3.62
CA SER A 269 13.40 15.21 -4.55
C SER A 269 12.23 16.10 -5.01
N THR A 270 11.05 15.53 -5.24
CA THR A 270 9.85 16.31 -5.62
C THR A 270 9.33 17.20 -4.50
N ALA A 271 9.53 16.81 -3.24
CA ALA A 271 9.18 17.61 -2.08
C ALA A 271 10.21 18.72 -1.74
N GLY A 272 11.24 18.90 -2.58
CA GLY A 272 12.29 19.90 -2.38
C GLY A 272 13.48 19.41 -1.54
N GLY A 273 13.53 18.13 -1.20
CA GLY A 273 14.65 17.52 -0.51
C GLY A 273 15.91 17.42 -1.39
N SER A 274 17.08 17.56 -0.76
CA SER A 274 18.39 17.34 -1.38
C SER A 274 19.35 16.72 -0.36
N LEU A 275 20.49 16.20 -0.81
CA LEU A 275 21.53 15.70 0.10
C LEU A 275 22.01 16.80 1.07
N ARG A 276 21.98 18.07 0.64
CA ARG A 276 22.32 19.22 1.48
C ARG A 276 21.30 19.46 2.57
N SER A 277 19.99 19.36 2.26
CA SER A 277 18.95 19.51 3.27
C SER A 277 18.95 18.36 4.27
N LEU A 278 19.29 17.14 3.82
CA LEU A 278 19.46 16.00 4.69
C LEU A 278 20.66 16.17 5.63
N ALA A 279 21.82 16.58 5.08
CA ALA A 279 23.01 16.87 5.88
C ALA A 279 22.76 17.98 6.90
N ALA A 280 22.09 19.07 6.50
CA ALA A 280 21.71 20.15 7.40
C ALA A 280 20.77 19.69 8.53
N CYS A 281 19.79 18.83 8.22
CA CYS A 281 18.90 18.24 9.22
C CYS A 281 19.67 17.38 10.23
N LEU A 282 20.56 16.51 9.75
CA LEU A 282 21.39 15.65 10.61
C LEU A 282 22.31 16.48 11.51
N ILE A 283 22.95 17.52 10.97
CA ILE A 283 23.80 18.43 11.76
C ILE A 283 22.97 19.18 12.81
N GLY A 284 21.79 19.67 12.45
CA GLY A 284 20.88 20.33 13.39
C GLY A 284 20.43 19.40 14.51
N LEU A 285 20.09 18.15 14.18
CA LEU A 285 19.63 17.14 15.15
C LEU A 285 20.74 16.75 16.13
N VAL A 286 21.98 16.57 15.63
CA VAL A 286 23.18 16.37 16.45
C VAL A 286 23.44 17.58 17.36
N SER A 287 23.29 18.80 16.82
CA SER A 287 23.49 20.03 17.60
C SER A 287 22.47 20.15 18.73
N THR A 288 21.19 19.85 18.48
CA THR A 288 20.14 19.84 19.51
C THR A 288 20.30 18.73 20.54
N ALA A 289 20.89 17.58 20.17
CA ALA A 289 21.17 16.49 21.10
C ALA A 289 22.39 16.77 22.00
N SER A 290 23.29 17.66 21.56
CA SER A 290 24.53 18.01 22.27
C SER A 290 24.40 19.12 23.33
N VAL A 291 23.23 19.76 23.47
CA VAL A 291 22.98 20.80 24.48
C VAL A 291 21.94 20.33 25.49
N PRO A 292 22.35 19.76 26.65
CA PRO A 292 21.45 19.55 27.77
C PRO A 292 21.39 20.84 28.61
N GLY A 293 20.40 21.70 28.37
CA GLY A 293 20.13 22.84 29.26
C GLY A 293 19.26 23.98 28.68
N SER A 294 17.97 23.96 29.04
CA SER A 294 16.97 25.06 29.11
C SER A 294 16.67 25.95 27.88
N PRO A 295 15.39 26.14 27.49
CA PRO A 295 14.99 27.21 26.59
C PRO A 295 14.78 28.51 27.39
N GLU A 296 15.76 29.41 27.36
CA GLU A 296 15.52 30.78 27.81
C GLU A 296 14.77 31.55 26.71
N ALA A 297 13.49 31.84 26.98
CA ALA A 297 12.64 32.61 26.09
C ALA A 297 13.19 34.04 25.92
N VAL A 298 13.80 34.31 24.78
CA VAL A 298 14.16 35.68 24.37
C VAL A 298 12.86 36.44 24.11
N LYS A 299 12.42 37.24 25.09
CA LYS A 299 11.36 38.24 24.89
C LYS A 299 11.87 39.30 23.91
N PRO A 300 11.13 39.64 22.84
CA PRO A 300 11.48 40.76 21.98
C PRO A 300 11.42 42.06 22.80
N GLN A 301 12.53 42.80 22.80
CA GLN A 301 12.59 44.12 23.42
C GLN A 301 11.65 45.09 22.72
N GLU A 302 10.86 45.78 23.54
CA GLU A 302 10.05 46.94 23.23
C GLU A 302 10.95 48.04 22.62
N GLN A 303 10.91 48.17 21.30
CA GLN A 303 11.64 49.22 20.60
C GLN A 303 10.86 50.54 20.73
N ARG A 304 11.08 51.20 21.85
CA ARG A 304 10.59 52.55 22.14
C ARG A 304 11.59 53.55 21.54
N ARG A 305 11.21 54.22 20.44
CA ARG A 305 11.50 55.63 20.12
C ARG A 305 10.91 56.01 18.78
#